data_AF-T1QT81-F1
#
_entry.id   AF-T1QT81-F1
#
_cell.length_a   1.000
_cell.length_b   1.000
_cell.length_c   1.000
_cell.angle_alpha   90.00
_cell.angle_beta   90.00
_cell.angle_gamma   90.00
#
_symmetry.space_group_name_H-M   'P 1'
#
loop_
_entity.id
_entity.type
_entity.pdbx_description
1 polymer ?
#
loop_
_entity_poly.entity_id
_entity_poly.type
_entity_poly.pdbx_seq_one_letter_code
_entity_poly.pdbx_strand_id
1 'polypeptide(L)'
;YPLLYPEGALFTAVPSRSFFPRGFLWDEGFHQLLLSKWDPQLTREAIAHWIDLMNMEGWIPREQILGDEARSKVPAEFVVQQNENANPPTLFLALQELIEQFSDNPDEAASQPTLPFLRRLFPRLKTWYEWYNTSQTGPLPNSYRWRGRDKDTNLFLNPKTLTSGLDDYPRASHPSAEERHVDLHCWMALSSGIMASIARLLGEPYHDYELSHQVLYDNNLLNELHWSEQLRAFSDYGNHTQSVSLQQEKVYVPPGQPRHQFPIARLVRSVRRAPKMQYVNALGYVSLFPFLLQILRPDSPKLEHIFREMRDFDKLWTPYGLRSLSKADPLYMKRNTEHDAPYWRGPIWININFLAVRALHHYRNTEGPYQEKAAAL
;
A
#
# COMPACT_ATOMS: atom_id res chain seq x y z
N TYR A 1 -27.89 2.48 -2.17
CA TYR A 1 -28.20 1.43 -1.18
C TYR A 1 -27.17 0.32 -1.34
N PRO A 2 -26.63 -0.25 -0.25
CA PRO A 2 -25.73 -1.39 -0.35
C PRO A 2 -26.47 -2.59 -0.93
N LEU A 3 -25.79 -3.36 -1.78
CA LEU A 3 -26.30 -4.60 -2.37
C LEU A 3 -25.54 -5.80 -1.79
N LEU A 4 -26.21 -6.94 -1.71
CA LEU A 4 -25.53 -8.19 -1.38
C LEU A 4 -24.58 -8.56 -2.51
N TYR A 5 -23.37 -8.94 -2.13
CA TYR A 5 -22.39 -9.53 -3.04
C TYR A 5 -22.74 -11.02 -3.25
N PRO A 6 -22.42 -11.63 -4.41
CA PRO A 6 -22.61 -13.06 -4.61
C PRO A 6 -21.98 -13.89 -3.49
N GLU A 7 -22.66 -14.96 -3.07
CA GLU A 7 -22.13 -15.88 -2.06
C GLU A 7 -20.86 -16.55 -2.57
N GLY A 8 -19.87 -16.68 -1.69
CA GLY A 8 -18.58 -17.28 -2.01
C GLY A 8 -17.90 -17.82 -0.76
N ALA A 9 -17.01 -18.79 -0.94
CA ALA A 9 -16.20 -19.36 0.13
C ALA A 9 -14.78 -18.79 0.08
N LEU A 10 -14.16 -18.64 1.24
CA LEU A 10 -12.78 -18.15 1.35
C LEU A 10 -11.95 -19.05 2.27
N PHE A 11 -10.92 -19.67 1.70
CA PHE A 11 -9.84 -20.31 2.44
C PHE A 11 -8.68 -19.32 2.52
N THR A 12 -8.35 -18.84 3.72
CA THR A 12 -7.41 -17.71 3.89
C THR A 12 -6.75 -17.75 5.26
N ALA A 13 -5.56 -17.18 5.38
CA ALA A 13 -5.02 -16.77 6.67
C ALA A 13 -5.73 -15.51 7.18
N VAL A 14 -5.58 -15.22 8.48
CA VAL A 14 -6.21 -14.05 9.13
C VAL A 14 -5.17 -13.25 9.92
N PRO A 15 -5.21 -11.90 9.91
CA PRO A 15 -4.19 -11.08 10.58
C PRO A 15 -4.15 -11.30 12.10
N SER A 16 -5.31 -11.57 12.72
CA SER A 16 -5.41 -11.84 14.14
C SER A 16 -6.65 -12.66 14.45
N ARG A 17 -6.48 -13.80 15.13
CA ARG A 17 -7.61 -14.63 15.60
C ARG A 17 -8.58 -13.87 16.51
N SER A 18 -8.07 -12.93 17.31
CA SER A 18 -8.86 -12.25 18.34
C SER A 18 -9.55 -10.99 17.82
N PHE A 19 -8.88 -10.23 16.94
CA PHE A 19 -9.37 -8.92 16.49
C PHE A 19 -9.87 -8.93 15.04
N PHE A 20 -9.25 -9.75 14.19
CA PHE A 20 -9.45 -9.75 12.75
C PHE A 20 -9.63 -11.18 12.20
N PRO A 21 -10.62 -11.96 12.66
CA PRO A 21 -10.82 -13.35 12.21
C PRO A 21 -11.51 -13.42 10.83
N ARG A 22 -10.94 -12.73 9.84
CA ARG A 22 -11.49 -12.59 8.49
C ARG A 22 -10.39 -12.25 7.49
N GLY A 23 -10.67 -12.43 6.20
CA GLY A 23 -9.69 -12.19 5.14
C GLY A 23 -9.44 -10.70 4.90
N PHE A 24 -8.17 -10.33 4.77
CA PHE A 24 -7.74 -9.00 4.32
C PHE A 24 -6.80 -9.16 3.12
N LEU A 25 -7.14 -8.51 2.00
CA LEU A 25 -6.55 -8.79 0.69
C LEU A 25 -5.03 -8.53 0.68
N TRP A 26 -4.60 -7.37 1.18
CA TRP A 26 -3.16 -7.04 1.17
C TRP A 26 -2.36 -7.78 2.26
N ASP A 27 -2.96 -8.13 3.39
CA ASP A 27 -2.30 -8.94 4.43
C ASP A 27 -1.99 -10.34 3.89
N GLU A 28 -2.89 -10.90 3.07
CA GLU A 28 -2.75 -12.28 2.60
C GLU A 28 -1.47 -12.51 1.80
N GLY A 29 -1.06 -11.58 0.94
CA GLY A 29 0.21 -11.72 0.22
C GLY A 29 1.42 -11.87 1.16
N PHE A 30 1.42 -11.17 2.31
CA PHE A 30 2.48 -11.32 3.31
C PHE A 30 2.37 -12.63 4.09
N HIS A 31 1.16 -13.11 4.40
CA HIS A 31 0.97 -14.43 5.00
C HIS A 31 1.52 -15.52 4.08
N GLN A 32 1.21 -15.42 2.78
CA GLN A 32 1.58 -16.44 1.80
C GLN A 32 3.07 -16.47 1.46
N LEU A 33 3.80 -15.37 1.65
CA LEU A 33 5.28 -15.38 1.58
C LEU A 33 5.93 -16.30 2.62
N LEU A 34 5.29 -16.49 3.78
CA LEU A 34 5.76 -17.41 4.81
C LEU A 34 5.19 -18.82 4.57
N LEU A 35 3.89 -18.94 4.32
CA LEU A 35 3.23 -20.23 4.16
C LEU A 35 3.75 -21.01 2.94
N SER A 36 4.13 -20.32 1.86
CA SER A 36 4.70 -20.97 0.68
C SER A 36 6.03 -21.67 0.96
N LYS A 37 6.79 -21.23 1.97
CA LYS A 37 8.03 -21.91 2.39
C LYS A 37 7.77 -23.22 3.13
N TRP A 38 6.57 -23.38 3.69
CA TRP A 38 6.15 -24.58 4.42
C TRP A 38 5.35 -25.53 3.53
N ASP A 39 4.33 -25.02 2.84
CA ASP A 39 3.46 -25.79 1.97
C ASP A 39 2.95 -24.91 0.80
N PRO A 40 3.60 -25.00 -0.37
CA PRO A 40 3.17 -24.30 -1.58
C PRO A 40 1.74 -24.65 -2.03
N GLN A 41 1.20 -25.84 -1.67
CA GLN A 41 -0.16 -26.20 -2.05
C GLN A 41 -1.18 -25.35 -1.29
N LEU A 42 -0.98 -25.13 0.02
CA LEU A 42 -1.85 -24.25 0.81
C LEU A 42 -1.88 -22.83 0.24
N THR A 43 -0.73 -22.33 -0.22
CA THR A 43 -0.66 -21.02 -0.88
C THR A 43 -1.44 -20.97 -2.18
N ARG A 44 -1.35 -22.01 -3.03
CA ARG A 44 -2.14 -22.09 -4.26
C ARG A 44 -3.64 -22.11 -4.00
N GLU A 45 -4.09 -22.89 -3.00
CA GLU A 45 -5.51 -22.94 -2.60
C GLU A 45 -5.99 -21.57 -2.11
N ALA A 46 -5.23 -20.90 -1.22
CA ALA A 46 -5.61 -19.59 -0.70
C ALA A 46 -5.70 -18.53 -1.81
N ILE A 47 -4.70 -18.46 -2.70
CA ILE A 47 -4.71 -17.52 -3.82
C ILE A 47 -5.88 -17.81 -4.77
N ALA A 48 -6.18 -19.08 -5.07
CA ALA A 48 -7.33 -19.44 -5.91
C ALA A 48 -8.64 -18.91 -5.31
N HIS A 49 -8.88 -19.17 -4.02
CA HIS A 49 -10.08 -18.69 -3.31
C HIS A 49 -10.19 -17.16 -3.31
N TRP A 50 -9.09 -16.43 -3.11
CA TRP A 50 -9.10 -14.97 -3.18
C TRP A 50 -9.47 -14.45 -4.58
N ILE A 51 -8.90 -15.05 -5.62
CA ILE A 51 -9.15 -14.65 -7.02
C ILE A 51 -10.57 -15.03 -7.48
N ASP A 52 -11.19 -16.06 -6.88
CA ASP A 52 -12.59 -16.43 -7.16
C ASP A 52 -13.63 -15.47 -6.55
N LEU A 53 -13.26 -14.64 -5.57
CA LEU A 53 -14.13 -13.61 -4.98
C LEU A 53 -14.27 -12.34 -5.84
N MET A 54 -13.64 -12.32 -7.00
CA MET A 54 -13.66 -11.20 -7.94
C MET A 54 -15.03 -11.00 -8.57
N ASN A 55 -15.49 -9.74 -8.64
CA ASN A 55 -16.73 -9.42 -9.36
C ASN A 55 -16.51 -9.40 -10.88
N MET A 56 -17.59 -9.13 -11.61
CA MET A 56 -17.58 -9.03 -13.07
C MET A 56 -16.69 -7.90 -13.61
N GLU A 57 -16.35 -6.90 -12.80
CA GLU A 57 -15.50 -5.77 -13.19
C GLU A 57 -14.01 -6.06 -12.99
N GLY A 58 -13.67 -7.13 -12.27
CA GLY A 58 -12.30 -7.42 -11.87
C GLY A 58 -11.92 -6.94 -10.47
N TRP A 59 -12.87 -6.45 -9.68
CA TRP A 59 -12.62 -5.99 -8.30
C TRP A 59 -12.74 -7.11 -7.27
N ILE A 60 -11.85 -7.10 -6.28
CA ILE A 60 -11.91 -7.98 -5.11
C ILE A 60 -12.05 -7.09 -3.86
N PRO A 61 -13.07 -7.31 -2.99
CA PRO A 61 -13.18 -6.56 -1.75
C PRO A 61 -11.95 -6.71 -0.85
N ARG A 62 -11.43 -5.59 -0.34
CA ARG A 62 -10.22 -5.55 0.51
C ARG A 62 -10.37 -6.31 1.83
N GLU A 63 -11.59 -6.40 2.35
CA GLU A 63 -11.92 -7.01 3.64
C GLU A 63 -13.13 -7.92 3.45
N GLN A 64 -12.95 -9.21 3.69
CA GLN A 64 -13.91 -10.27 3.37
C GLN A 64 -14.74 -10.63 4.60
N ILE A 65 -15.95 -10.09 4.69
CA ILE A 65 -16.85 -10.24 5.85
C ILE A 65 -17.96 -11.22 5.46
N LEU A 66 -17.63 -12.51 5.50
CA LEU A 66 -18.50 -13.59 5.03
C LEU A 66 -19.22 -14.25 6.21
N GLY A 67 -20.56 -14.23 6.19
CA GLY A 67 -21.41 -14.83 7.22
C GLY A 67 -21.57 -13.99 8.50
N ASP A 68 -22.49 -14.42 9.36
CA ASP A 68 -22.90 -13.67 10.55
C ASP A 68 -21.81 -13.59 11.62
N GLU A 69 -20.97 -14.63 11.75
CA GLU A 69 -19.88 -14.64 12.72
C GLU A 69 -18.86 -13.53 12.42
N ALA A 70 -18.38 -13.46 11.17
CA ALA A 70 -17.46 -12.41 10.74
C ALA A 70 -18.11 -11.02 10.89
N ARG A 71 -19.37 -10.88 10.47
CA ARG A 71 -20.12 -9.62 10.56
C ARG A 71 -20.30 -9.14 12.00
N SER A 72 -20.48 -10.04 12.97
CA SER A 72 -20.62 -9.68 14.39
C SER A 72 -19.40 -8.98 14.99
N LYS A 73 -18.23 -9.09 14.33
CA LYS A 73 -16.95 -8.51 14.76
C LYS A 73 -16.60 -7.22 14.03
N VAL A 74 -17.49 -6.69 13.18
CA VAL A 74 -17.22 -5.51 12.36
C VAL A 74 -18.29 -4.44 12.60
N PRO A 75 -17.92 -3.21 13.00
CA PRO A 75 -18.85 -2.08 13.05
C PRO A 75 -19.57 -1.87 11.72
N ALA A 76 -20.85 -1.49 11.76
CA ALA A 76 -21.72 -1.45 10.59
C ALA A 76 -21.19 -0.54 9.47
N GLU A 77 -20.49 0.54 9.83
CA GLU A 77 -19.86 1.48 8.91
C GLU A 77 -18.72 0.88 8.08
N PHE A 78 -18.09 -0.21 8.53
CA PHE A 78 -17.00 -0.90 7.82
C PHE A 78 -17.46 -2.15 7.06
N VAL A 79 -18.73 -2.54 7.20
CA VAL A 79 -19.25 -3.73 6.51
C VAL A 79 -19.35 -3.50 5.00
N VAL A 80 -19.84 -2.33 4.59
CA VAL A 80 -20.05 -2.01 3.17
C VAL A 80 -18.70 -1.73 2.50
N GLN A 81 -18.35 -2.58 1.53
CA GLN A 81 -17.18 -2.39 0.67
C GLN A 81 -17.56 -1.58 -0.57
N GLN A 82 -16.60 -0.89 -1.18
CA GLN A 82 -16.81 -0.05 -2.37
C GLN A 82 -15.95 -0.58 -3.52
N ASN A 83 -16.54 -0.77 -4.70
CA ASN A 83 -15.87 -1.39 -5.84
C ASN A 83 -14.86 -0.47 -6.54
N GLU A 84 -14.82 0.82 -6.22
CA GLU A 84 -13.73 1.71 -6.65
C GLU A 84 -12.49 1.62 -5.73
N ASN A 85 -12.66 1.04 -4.54
CA ASN A 85 -11.62 0.97 -3.51
C ASN A 85 -10.73 -0.25 -3.71
N ALA A 86 -9.49 0.02 -4.12
CA ALA A 86 -8.44 -0.97 -4.28
C ALA A 86 -7.75 -1.35 -2.95
N ASN A 87 -6.79 -2.27 -3.03
CA ASN A 87 -5.81 -2.54 -1.97
C ASN A 87 -4.43 -2.83 -2.59
N PRO A 88 -3.29 -2.78 -1.86
CA PRO A 88 -2.03 -3.23 -2.43
C PRO A 88 -2.15 -4.67 -2.95
N PRO A 89 -1.75 -4.95 -4.20
CA PRO A 89 -1.95 -6.27 -4.81
C PRO A 89 -0.83 -7.24 -4.38
N THR A 90 -0.65 -7.43 -3.06
CA THR A 90 0.45 -8.20 -2.47
C THR A 90 0.41 -9.68 -2.82
N LEU A 91 -0.72 -10.23 -3.29
CA LEU A 91 -0.78 -11.58 -3.84
C LEU A 91 0.23 -11.79 -4.97
N PHE A 92 0.60 -10.74 -5.71
CA PHE A 92 1.68 -10.84 -6.69
C PHE A 92 3.03 -11.18 -6.04
N LEU A 93 3.33 -10.75 -4.81
CA LEU A 93 4.55 -11.15 -4.11
C LEU A 93 4.57 -12.67 -3.85
N ALA A 94 3.43 -13.25 -3.47
CA ALA A 94 3.32 -14.68 -3.27
C ALA A 94 3.39 -15.46 -4.59
N LEU A 95 2.79 -14.93 -5.66
CA LEU A 95 2.93 -15.51 -7.01
C LEU A 95 4.37 -15.48 -7.50
N GLN A 96 5.09 -14.37 -7.27
CA GLN A 96 6.51 -14.26 -7.59
C GLN A 96 7.32 -15.35 -6.87
N GLU A 97 7.09 -15.53 -5.58
CA GLU A 97 7.77 -16.56 -4.78
C GLU A 97 7.48 -17.98 -5.30
N LEU A 98 6.24 -18.29 -5.69
CA LEU A 98 5.91 -19.59 -6.32
C LEU A 98 6.62 -19.79 -7.67
N ILE A 99 6.78 -18.72 -8.46
CA ILE A 99 7.48 -18.76 -9.75
C ILE A 99 8.97 -18.99 -9.54
N GLU A 100 9.58 -18.29 -8.58
CA GLU A 100 11.00 -18.44 -8.23
C GLU A 100 11.30 -19.86 -7.74
N GLN A 101 10.50 -20.40 -6.81
CA GLN A 101 10.61 -21.80 -6.35
C GLN A 101 10.50 -22.81 -7.50
N PHE A 102 9.54 -22.60 -8.41
CA PHE A 102 9.38 -23.47 -9.58
C PHE A 102 10.57 -23.36 -10.54
N SER A 103 11.12 -22.16 -10.73
CA SER A 103 12.25 -21.93 -11.65
C SER A 103 13.55 -22.52 -11.11
N ASP A 104 13.76 -22.44 -9.80
CA ASP A 104 14.95 -22.97 -9.14
C ASP A 104 14.91 -24.51 -9.04
N ASN A 105 13.74 -25.09 -8.76
CA ASN A 105 13.57 -26.53 -8.54
C ASN A 105 12.32 -27.07 -9.29
N PRO A 106 12.34 -27.13 -10.64
CA PRO A 106 11.17 -27.51 -11.43
C PRO A 106 10.74 -28.97 -11.20
N ASP A 107 11.69 -29.88 -10.97
CA ASP A 107 11.42 -31.31 -10.77
C ASP A 107 10.95 -31.66 -9.35
N GLU A 108 10.96 -30.70 -8.43
CA GLU A 108 10.49 -30.91 -7.06
C GLU A 108 8.98 -31.13 -7.03
N ALA A 109 8.52 -32.18 -6.34
CA ALA A 109 7.12 -32.55 -6.28
C ALA A 109 6.19 -31.41 -5.80
N ALA A 110 6.69 -30.55 -4.90
CA ALA A 110 5.96 -29.39 -4.39
C ALA A 110 5.78 -28.26 -5.44
N SER A 111 6.68 -28.19 -6.42
CA SER A 111 6.73 -27.19 -7.49
C SER A 111 5.93 -27.59 -8.73
N GLN A 112 5.82 -28.90 -9.01
CA GLN A 112 5.10 -29.44 -10.17
C GLN A 112 3.67 -28.86 -10.39
N PRO A 113 2.85 -28.61 -9.35
CA PRO A 113 1.51 -28.05 -9.55
C PRO A 113 1.49 -26.57 -9.95
N THR A 114 2.61 -25.84 -9.87
CA THR A 114 2.66 -24.38 -10.12
C THR A 114 2.23 -24.02 -11.53
N LEU A 115 2.75 -24.68 -12.58
CA LEU A 115 2.35 -24.36 -13.96
C LEU A 115 0.86 -24.63 -14.24
N PRO A 116 0.29 -25.82 -13.91
CA PRO A 116 -1.15 -26.05 -14.04
C PRO A 116 -2.01 -25.06 -13.24
N PHE A 117 -1.57 -24.67 -12.05
CA PHE A 117 -2.24 -23.66 -11.23
C PHE A 117 -2.26 -22.29 -11.92
N LEU A 118 -1.09 -21.79 -12.32
CA LEU A 118 -0.96 -20.50 -13.01
C LEU A 118 -1.80 -20.47 -14.29
N ARG A 119 -1.81 -21.57 -15.07
CA ARG A 119 -2.62 -21.66 -16.30
C ARG A 119 -4.12 -21.46 -16.05
N ARG A 120 -4.65 -21.98 -14.94
CA ARG A 120 -6.06 -21.80 -14.57
C ARG A 120 -6.34 -20.42 -13.97
N LEU A 121 -5.39 -19.88 -13.21
CA LEU A 121 -5.52 -18.58 -12.55
C LEU A 121 -5.44 -17.41 -13.53
N PHE A 122 -4.62 -17.55 -14.58
CA PHE A 122 -4.19 -16.45 -15.44
C PHE A 122 -5.31 -15.60 -16.05
N PRO A 123 -6.42 -16.17 -16.56
CA PRO A 123 -7.52 -15.35 -17.11
C PRO A 123 -8.14 -14.40 -16.08
N ARG A 124 -8.36 -14.87 -14.84
CA ARG A 124 -8.87 -14.01 -13.76
C ARG A 124 -7.81 -13.02 -13.29
N LEU A 125 -6.55 -13.46 -13.21
CA LEU A 125 -5.45 -12.59 -12.83
C LEU A 125 -5.29 -11.41 -13.81
N LYS A 126 -5.48 -11.65 -15.11
CA LYS A 126 -5.55 -10.62 -16.15
C LYS A 126 -6.67 -9.62 -15.86
N THR A 127 -7.89 -10.10 -15.58
CA THR A 127 -9.03 -9.22 -15.23
C THR A 127 -8.74 -8.36 -14.00
N TRP A 128 -8.13 -8.92 -12.95
CA TRP A 128 -7.74 -8.16 -11.77
C TRP A 128 -6.70 -7.08 -12.09
N TYR A 129 -5.66 -7.45 -12.85
CA TYR A 129 -4.60 -6.54 -13.27
C TYR A 129 -5.16 -5.40 -14.14
N GLU A 130 -6.04 -5.70 -15.09
CA GLU A 130 -6.72 -4.71 -15.93
C GLU A 130 -7.61 -3.79 -15.10
N TRP A 131 -8.29 -4.31 -14.07
CA TRP A 131 -9.10 -3.49 -13.17
C TRP A 131 -8.27 -2.41 -12.47
N TYR A 132 -7.04 -2.70 -11.99
CA TYR A 132 -6.17 -1.65 -11.45
C TYR A 132 -5.79 -0.60 -12.51
N ASN A 133 -5.40 -1.06 -13.70
CA ASN A 133 -4.94 -0.20 -14.79
C ASN A 133 -6.05 0.67 -15.40
N THR A 134 -7.31 0.36 -15.13
CA THR A 134 -8.46 1.17 -15.56
C THR A 134 -9.01 2.03 -14.41
N SER A 135 -9.19 1.47 -13.22
CA SER A 135 -9.87 2.14 -12.10
C SER A 135 -8.96 3.09 -11.30
N GLN A 136 -7.66 2.79 -11.20
CA GLN A 136 -6.73 3.50 -10.31
C GLN A 136 -5.77 4.45 -11.05
N THR A 137 -6.05 4.76 -12.31
CA THR A 137 -5.25 5.69 -13.14
C THR A 137 -5.11 7.06 -12.49
N GLY A 138 -3.93 7.66 -12.62
CA GLY A 138 -3.63 9.01 -12.17
C GLY A 138 -3.93 10.07 -13.24
N PRO A 139 -3.72 11.36 -12.92
CA PRO A 139 -3.99 12.47 -13.84
C PRO A 139 -3.00 12.56 -15.00
N LEU A 140 -1.81 11.95 -14.88
CA LEU A 140 -0.78 11.92 -15.92
C LEU A 140 -0.60 10.50 -16.49
N PRO A 141 -0.13 10.35 -17.73
CA PRO A 141 0.22 9.04 -18.29
C PRO A 141 1.13 8.25 -17.34
N ASN A 142 0.84 6.97 -17.15
CA ASN A 142 1.59 6.04 -16.30
C ASN A 142 1.68 6.43 -14.81
N SER A 143 0.92 7.45 -14.36
CA SER A 143 0.75 7.74 -12.95
C SER A 143 -0.47 7.02 -12.40
N TYR A 144 -0.50 6.80 -11.09
CA TYR A 144 -1.60 6.14 -10.39
C TYR A 144 -2.05 6.93 -9.18
N ARG A 145 -3.32 6.74 -8.79
CA ARG A 145 -3.93 7.39 -7.62
C ARG A 145 -4.96 6.48 -6.97
N TRP A 146 -4.69 6.08 -5.72
CA TRP A 146 -5.68 5.49 -4.83
C TRP A 146 -7.02 6.24 -4.85
N ARG A 147 -8.11 5.50 -5.09
CA ARG A 147 -9.49 5.97 -4.85
C ARG A 147 -9.88 5.76 -3.38
N GLY A 148 -11.02 6.31 -2.99
CA GLY A 148 -11.58 6.11 -1.65
C GLY A 148 -10.96 6.91 -0.52
N ARG A 149 -10.10 7.90 -0.81
CA ARG A 149 -9.62 8.84 0.23
C ARG A 149 -10.79 9.60 0.84
N ASP A 150 -10.73 9.80 2.16
CA ASP A 150 -11.71 10.62 2.88
C ASP A 150 -11.75 12.03 2.29
N LYS A 151 -12.95 12.52 1.97
CA LYS A 151 -13.12 13.88 1.42
C LYS A 151 -13.40 14.93 2.50
N ASP A 152 -13.83 14.51 3.69
CA ASP A 152 -14.11 15.42 4.78
C ASP A 152 -12.81 15.90 5.45
N THR A 153 -12.38 17.07 5.02
CA THR A 153 -11.19 17.72 5.56
C THR A 153 -11.41 18.34 6.93
N ASN A 154 -12.64 18.49 7.43
CA ASN A 154 -12.92 19.14 8.71
C ASN A 154 -12.76 18.19 9.90
N LEU A 155 -12.99 16.89 9.68
CA LEU A 155 -12.90 15.85 10.70
C LEU A 155 -11.46 15.40 10.97
N PHE A 156 -10.66 15.24 9.92
CA PHE A 156 -9.33 14.64 10.01
C PHE A 156 -8.22 15.69 9.93
N LEU A 157 -7.17 15.53 10.74
CA LEU A 157 -5.94 16.32 10.61
C LEU A 157 -5.31 16.14 9.21
N ASN A 158 -5.31 14.91 8.71
CA ASN A 158 -5.00 14.55 7.32
C ASN A 158 -5.97 13.44 6.87
N PRO A 159 -6.72 13.59 5.77
CA PRO A 159 -7.71 12.58 5.36
C PRO A 159 -7.07 11.21 5.09
N LYS A 160 -7.71 10.12 5.53
CA LYS A 160 -7.15 8.77 5.48
C LYS A 160 -7.11 8.24 4.04
N THR A 161 -6.29 7.22 3.82
CA THR A 161 -6.18 6.46 2.56
C THR A 161 -6.23 4.97 2.88
N LEU A 162 -7.38 4.51 3.38
CA LEU A 162 -7.61 3.12 3.82
C LEU A 162 -7.31 2.10 2.70
N THR A 163 -7.54 2.50 1.46
CA THR A 163 -7.29 1.69 0.26
C THR A 163 -5.80 1.38 0.06
N SER A 164 -4.89 2.19 0.56
CA SER A 164 -3.45 1.92 0.43
C SER A 164 -2.92 0.87 1.42
N GLY A 165 -3.68 0.49 2.44
CA GLY A 165 -3.20 -0.31 3.58
C GLY A 165 -2.38 0.49 4.62
N LEU A 166 -1.98 1.72 4.29
CA LEU A 166 -1.32 2.67 5.20
C LEU A 166 -2.27 3.79 5.63
N ASP A 167 -3.33 3.40 6.37
CA ASP A 167 -4.54 4.19 6.65
C ASP A 167 -4.33 5.68 6.92
N ASP A 168 -3.56 6.05 7.95
CA ASP A 168 -3.35 7.43 8.38
C ASP A 168 -1.98 7.99 7.97
N TYR A 169 -1.24 7.30 7.09
CA TYR A 169 0.02 7.82 6.55
C TYR A 169 -0.23 9.17 5.86
N PRO A 170 0.53 10.23 6.19
CA PRO A 170 0.26 11.55 5.64
C PRO A 170 0.39 11.61 4.12
N ARG A 171 -0.68 12.04 3.45
CA ARG A 171 -0.70 12.36 2.01
C ARG A 171 -1.05 13.82 1.78
N ALA A 172 -1.40 14.19 0.54
CA ALA A 172 -1.86 15.54 0.22
C ALA A 172 -2.98 15.96 1.18
N SER A 173 -2.83 17.15 1.76
CA SER A 173 -3.70 17.62 2.85
C SER A 173 -5.12 17.97 2.40
N HIS A 174 -5.29 18.24 1.10
CA HIS A 174 -6.55 18.54 0.46
C HIS A 174 -6.68 17.58 -0.73
N PRO A 175 -7.38 16.45 -0.55
CA PRO A 175 -7.51 15.44 -1.60
C PRO A 175 -8.11 16.01 -2.88
N SER A 176 -7.61 15.57 -4.04
CA SER A 176 -8.02 16.05 -5.35
C SER A 176 -7.75 15.02 -6.44
N ALA A 177 -8.33 15.22 -7.62
CA ALA A 177 -8.07 14.36 -8.78
C ALA A 177 -6.60 14.42 -9.26
N GLU A 178 -5.89 15.50 -8.92
CA GLU A 178 -4.50 15.78 -9.32
C GLU A 178 -3.44 15.02 -8.52
N GLU A 179 -3.84 14.18 -7.56
CA GLU A 179 -2.87 13.44 -6.75
C GLU A 179 -2.16 12.35 -7.55
N ARG A 180 -0.90 12.09 -7.20
CA ARG A 180 -0.12 10.94 -7.69
C ARG A 180 0.48 10.22 -6.50
N HIS A 181 0.29 8.91 -6.44
CA HIS A 181 0.69 8.08 -5.30
C HIS A 181 1.83 7.14 -5.68
N VAL A 182 3.02 7.37 -5.11
CA VAL A 182 4.25 6.67 -5.52
C VAL A 182 4.23 5.19 -5.17
N ASP A 183 3.62 4.84 -4.03
CA ASP A 183 3.47 3.46 -3.58
C ASP A 183 2.61 2.64 -4.56
N LEU A 184 1.52 3.21 -5.08
CA LEU A 184 0.69 2.53 -6.07
C LEU A 184 1.39 2.40 -7.42
N HIS A 185 2.13 3.42 -7.87
CA HIS A 185 2.99 3.31 -9.06
C HIS A 185 3.93 2.11 -8.92
N CYS A 186 4.56 1.97 -7.76
CA CYS A 186 5.50 0.89 -7.49
C CYS A 186 4.83 -0.49 -7.48
N TRP A 187 3.63 -0.61 -6.91
CA TRP A 187 2.85 -1.85 -6.97
C TRP A 187 2.49 -2.25 -8.38
N MET A 188 2.15 -1.28 -9.24
CA MET A 188 1.82 -1.57 -10.63
C MET A 188 3.05 -1.96 -11.44
N ALA A 189 4.20 -1.29 -11.22
CA ALA A 189 5.46 -1.68 -11.84
C ALA A 189 5.83 -3.14 -11.53
N LEU A 190 5.73 -3.55 -10.25
CA LEU A 190 5.99 -4.90 -9.80
C LEU A 190 5.00 -5.90 -10.42
N SER A 191 3.70 -5.62 -10.31
CA SER A 191 2.62 -6.48 -10.82
C SER A 191 2.76 -6.71 -12.34
N SER A 192 3.09 -5.67 -13.11
CA SER A 192 3.33 -5.79 -14.56
C SER A 192 4.46 -6.75 -14.89
N GLY A 193 5.57 -6.70 -14.14
CA GLY A 193 6.71 -7.60 -14.34
C GLY A 193 6.34 -9.06 -14.04
N ILE A 194 5.59 -9.28 -12.97
CA ILE A 194 5.14 -10.63 -12.58
C ILE A 194 4.10 -11.17 -13.58
N MET A 195 3.19 -10.33 -14.08
CA MET A 195 2.28 -10.70 -15.17
C MET A 195 3.03 -11.10 -16.44
N ALA A 196 4.07 -10.36 -16.82
CA ALA A 196 4.91 -10.70 -17.96
C ALA A 196 5.61 -12.06 -17.78
N SER A 197 6.16 -12.31 -16.58
CA SER A 197 6.80 -13.59 -16.24
C SER A 197 5.82 -14.76 -16.28
N ILE A 198 4.63 -14.62 -15.69
CA ILE A 198 3.59 -15.66 -15.73
C ILE A 198 3.18 -15.94 -17.18
N ALA A 199 2.88 -14.88 -17.96
CA ALA A 199 2.47 -15.03 -19.35
C ALA A 199 3.54 -15.75 -20.18
N ARG A 200 4.82 -15.38 -20.02
CA ARG A 200 5.96 -16.02 -20.69
C ARG A 200 6.07 -17.50 -20.32
N LEU A 201 5.96 -17.85 -19.04
CA LEU A 201 6.00 -19.24 -18.57
C LEU A 201 4.86 -20.09 -19.14
N LEU A 202 3.69 -19.50 -19.34
CA LEU A 202 2.51 -20.20 -19.84
C LEU A 202 2.46 -20.31 -21.37
N GLY A 203 3.29 -19.55 -22.09
CA GLY A 203 3.24 -19.39 -23.55
C GLY A 203 2.14 -18.44 -24.03
N GLU A 204 1.67 -17.54 -23.16
CA GLU A 204 0.62 -16.56 -23.43
C GLU A 204 1.22 -15.24 -23.96
N PRO A 205 0.44 -14.38 -24.63
CA PRO A 205 0.90 -13.04 -25.02
C PRO A 205 1.37 -12.22 -23.80
N TYR A 206 2.65 -11.84 -23.79
CA TYR A 206 3.30 -11.18 -22.65
C TYR A 206 3.81 -9.75 -22.92
N HIS A 207 3.90 -9.34 -24.20
CA HIS A 207 4.55 -8.09 -24.60
C HIS A 207 3.91 -6.83 -23.99
N ASP A 208 2.60 -6.78 -23.82
CA ASP A 208 1.91 -5.61 -23.23
C ASP A 208 2.25 -5.45 -21.73
N TYR A 209 2.36 -6.56 -21.00
CA TYR A 209 2.77 -6.55 -19.60
C TYR A 209 4.25 -6.19 -19.45
N GLU A 210 5.09 -6.71 -20.36
CA GLU A 210 6.51 -6.39 -20.40
C GLU A 210 6.74 -4.91 -20.72
N LEU A 211 6.03 -4.35 -21.69
CA LEU A 211 6.08 -2.93 -22.01
C LEU A 211 5.61 -2.09 -20.82
N SER A 212 4.49 -2.46 -20.19
CA SER A 212 3.99 -1.77 -18.99
C SER A 212 5.03 -1.79 -17.87
N HIS A 213 5.66 -2.93 -17.63
CA HIS A 213 6.73 -3.07 -16.65
C HIS A 213 7.92 -2.18 -17.00
N GLN A 214 8.42 -2.23 -18.23
CA GLN A 214 9.56 -1.43 -18.69
C GLN A 214 9.30 0.08 -18.52
N VAL A 215 8.11 0.54 -18.89
CA VAL A 215 7.72 1.95 -18.74
C VAL A 215 7.66 2.34 -17.26
N LEU A 216 7.01 1.55 -16.41
CA LEU A 216 6.84 1.88 -15.00
C LEU A 216 8.12 1.70 -14.17
N TYR A 217 9.03 0.83 -14.61
CA TYR A 217 10.34 0.58 -14.01
C TYR A 217 11.37 1.65 -14.42
N ASP A 218 11.13 2.42 -15.48
CA ASP A 218 12.03 3.49 -15.91
C ASP A 218 12.23 4.53 -14.80
N ASN A 219 13.45 4.59 -14.28
CA ASN A 219 13.83 5.49 -13.21
C ASN A 219 13.76 6.97 -13.64
N ASN A 220 13.84 7.29 -14.93
CA ASN A 220 13.64 8.66 -15.42
C ASN A 220 12.19 9.11 -15.25
N LEU A 221 11.23 8.29 -15.69
CA LEU A 221 9.81 8.54 -15.52
C LEU A 221 9.44 8.58 -14.02
N LEU A 222 9.94 7.62 -13.24
CA LEU A 222 9.71 7.60 -11.79
C LEU A 222 10.23 8.89 -11.13
N ASN A 223 11.40 9.39 -11.55
CA ASN A 223 11.95 10.64 -11.04
C ASN A 223 11.09 11.84 -11.46
N GLU A 224 10.65 11.90 -12.71
CA GLU A 224 9.76 12.97 -13.21
C GLU A 224 8.46 13.06 -12.41
N LEU A 225 7.84 11.90 -12.13
CA LEU A 225 6.54 11.84 -11.48
C LEU A 225 6.61 12.04 -9.96
N HIS A 226 7.69 11.56 -9.32
CA HIS A 226 7.72 11.32 -7.88
C HIS A 226 9.01 11.77 -7.15
N TRP A 227 10.11 12.11 -7.83
CA TRP A 227 11.32 12.57 -7.14
C TRP A 227 11.26 14.08 -6.87
N SER A 228 11.37 14.46 -5.60
CA SER A 228 11.51 15.85 -5.19
C SER A 228 12.97 16.19 -4.92
N GLU A 229 13.57 17.05 -5.75
CA GLU A 229 14.94 17.53 -5.51
C GLU A 229 15.05 18.36 -4.22
N GLN A 230 13.99 19.08 -3.85
CA GLN A 230 13.96 19.86 -2.61
C GLN A 230 13.94 18.96 -1.37
N LEU A 231 13.15 17.89 -1.39
CA LEU A 231 13.00 16.98 -0.26
C LEU A 231 14.06 15.88 -0.26
N ARG A 232 14.74 15.67 -1.39
CA ARG A 232 15.65 14.54 -1.65
C ARG A 232 15.02 13.19 -1.33
N ALA A 233 13.75 13.04 -1.70
CA ALA A 233 12.97 11.83 -1.44
C ALA A 233 11.91 11.63 -2.54
N PHE A 234 11.57 10.36 -2.77
CA PHE A 234 10.35 10.03 -3.49
C PHE A 234 9.13 10.43 -2.66
N SER A 235 8.19 11.11 -3.30
CA SER A 235 7.06 11.74 -2.63
C SER A 235 5.78 11.57 -3.45
N ASP A 236 4.66 11.46 -2.76
CA ASP A 236 3.37 11.73 -3.36
C ASP A 236 3.30 13.18 -3.85
N TYR A 237 2.41 13.46 -4.81
CA TYR A 237 2.14 14.81 -5.30
C TYR A 237 0.67 15.15 -5.10
N GLY A 238 0.36 16.41 -4.78
CA GLY A 238 -1.02 16.88 -4.74
C GLY A 238 -1.19 18.25 -4.05
N ASN A 239 -2.43 18.64 -3.79
CA ASN A 239 -2.76 19.91 -3.15
C ASN A 239 -2.46 19.86 -1.64
N HIS A 240 -1.30 20.39 -1.24
CA HIS A 240 -0.74 20.17 0.09
C HIS A 240 -0.37 21.47 0.83
N THR A 241 -0.49 21.45 2.15
CA THR A 241 0.07 22.41 3.11
C THR A 241 0.34 21.68 4.42
N GLN A 242 1.52 21.90 5.01
CA GLN A 242 1.84 21.41 6.36
C GLN A 242 1.22 22.27 7.45
N SER A 243 0.64 23.43 7.09
CA SER A 243 0.06 24.39 8.05
C SER A 243 -1.36 24.01 8.47
N VAL A 244 -1.52 22.77 8.95
CA VAL A 244 -2.78 22.20 9.44
C VAL A 244 -2.66 21.84 10.92
N SER A 245 -3.74 21.99 11.68
CA SER A 245 -3.78 21.65 13.11
C SER A 245 -5.19 21.28 13.53
N LEU A 246 -5.35 20.42 14.53
CA LEU A 246 -6.63 20.25 15.23
C LEU A 246 -6.75 21.33 16.31
N GLN A 247 -7.88 22.03 16.34
CA GLN A 247 -8.19 23.06 17.32
C GLN A 247 -9.56 22.77 17.95
N GLN A 248 -9.75 23.13 19.22
CA GLN A 248 -11.06 23.06 19.83
C GLN A 248 -11.98 24.11 19.19
N GLU A 249 -13.15 23.67 18.77
CA GLU A 249 -14.20 24.53 18.24
C GLU A 249 -14.58 25.58 19.29
N LYS A 250 -14.61 26.85 18.89
CA LYS A 250 -15.06 27.94 19.75
C LYS A 250 -16.58 27.94 19.80
N VAL A 251 -17.15 27.31 20.83
CA VAL A 251 -18.59 27.38 21.11
C VAL A 251 -18.92 28.76 21.67
N TYR A 252 -19.71 29.56 20.94
CA TYR A 252 -20.21 30.84 21.46
C TYR A 252 -21.23 30.57 22.58
N VAL A 253 -20.99 31.14 23.76
CA VAL A 253 -21.89 31.05 24.91
C VAL A 253 -22.53 32.42 25.15
N PRO A 254 -23.84 32.59 24.91
CA PRO A 254 -24.54 33.82 25.23
C PRO A 254 -24.50 34.12 26.75
N PRO A 255 -24.40 35.39 27.18
CA PRO A 255 -24.41 35.75 28.59
C PRO A 255 -25.71 35.28 29.29
N GLY A 256 -25.58 34.54 30.39
CA GLY A 256 -26.71 34.16 31.26
C GLY A 256 -27.26 32.73 31.11
N GLN A 257 -26.72 31.89 30.22
CA GLN A 257 -27.17 30.49 30.07
C GLN A 257 -26.38 29.48 30.93
N PRO A 258 -27.03 28.43 31.49
CA PRO A 258 -26.36 27.41 32.32
C PRO A 258 -25.37 26.56 31.51
N ARG A 259 -24.15 26.35 32.06
CA ARG A 259 -23.05 25.58 31.41
C ARG A 259 -23.37 24.13 31.05
N HIS A 260 -24.44 23.55 31.58
CA HIS A 260 -24.78 22.13 31.40
C HIS A 260 -25.55 21.81 30.10
N GLN A 261 -25.87 22.83 29.28
CA GLN A 261 -26.61 22.66 28.01
C GLN A 261 -25.72 22.82 26.75
N PHE A 262 -24.41 23.04 26.90
CA PHE A 262 -23.54 23.27 25.74
C PHE A 262 -23.05 21.95 25.12
N PRO A 263 -23.00 21.86 23.78
CA PRO A 263 -22.39 20.73 23.11
C PRO A 263 -20.91 20.63 23.49
N ILE A 264 -20.42 19.40 23.65
CA ILE A 264 -19.01 19.11 23.90
C ILE A 264 -18.18 19.74 22.77
N ALA A 265 -17.19 20.56 23.12
CA ALA A 265 -16.32 21.22 22.15
C ALA A 265 -15.58 20.18 21.30
N ARG A 266 -15.87 20.14 20.00
CA ARG A 266 -15.26 19.19 19.07
C ARG A 266 -13.89 19.67 18.63
N LEU A 267 -12.98 18.73 18.35
CA LEU A 267 -11.75 19.06 17.64
C LEU A 267 -12.06 19.21 16.15
N VAL A 268 -11.79 20.39 15.60
CA VAL A 268 -11.95 20.71 14.17
C VAL A 268 -10.61 21.03 13.55
N ARG A 269 -10.41 20.62 12.30
CA ARG A 269 -9.20 20.99 11.55
C ARG A 269 -9.21 22.48 11.23
N SER A 270 -8.07 23.13 11.47
CA SER A 270 -7.79 24.51 11.08
C SER A 270 -6.62 24.54 10.09
N VAL A 271 -6.80 25.26 8.98
CA VAL A 271 -5.80 25.46 7.92
C VAL A 271 -5.28 26.90 8.00
N ARG A 272 -3.99 27.09 8.31
CA ARG A 272 -3.38 28.41 8.52
C ARG A 272 -2.74 29.01 7.26
N ARG A 273 -2.39 28.17 6.28
CA ARG A 273 -1.88 28.60 4.98
C ARG A 273 -2.58 27.81 3.90
N ALA A 274 -3.02 28.50 2.84
CA ALA A 274 -3.65 27.86 1.69
C ALA A 274 -2.75 26.76 1.11
N PRO A 275 -3.32 25.61 0.70
CA PRO A 275 -2.56 24.57 0.04
C PRO A 275 -2.17 24.98 -1.39
N LYS A 276 -1.14 24.33 -1.91
CA LYS A 276 -0.71 24.44 -3.31
C LYS A 276 -0.33 23.07 -3.85
N MET A 277 -0.35 22.92 -5.17
CA MET A 277 0.18 21.73 -5.82
C MET A 277 1.68 21.64 -5.60
N GLN A 278 2.12 20.56 -4.94
CA GLN A 278 3.53 20.31 -4.62
C GLN A 278 3.74 18.84 -4.23
N TYR A 279 5.00 18.43 -4.16
CA TYR A 279 5.38 17.18 -3.51
C TYR A 279 5.04 17.23 -2.01
N VAL A 280 4.47 16.15 -1.51
CA VAL A 280 4.08 15.99 -0.11
C VAL A 280 5.32 15.66 0.71
N ASN A 281 5.68 16.55 1.63
CA ASN A 281 6.78 16.33 2.55
C ASN A 281 6.33 15.43 3.71
N ALA A 282 6.36 14.13 3.46
CA ALA A 282 6.05 13.06 4.41
C ALA A 282 7.05 11.91 4.23
N LEU A 283 8.27 12.07 4.74
CA LEU A 283 9.32 11.05 4.68
C LEU A 283 8.96 9.86 5.57
N GLY A 284 8.85 8.68 4.99
CA GLY A 284 8.43 7.46 5.68
C GLY A 284 8.39 6.27 4.73
N TYR A 285 7.62 5.24 5.08
CA TYR A 285 7.50 4.04 4.26
C TYR A 285 7.13 4.32 2.81
N VAL A 286 6.19 5.23 2.54
CA VAL A 286 5.78 5.59 1.17
C VAL A 286 6.97 6.07 0.34
N SER A 287 7.86 6.88 0.92
CA SER A 287 9.08 7.36 0.26
C SER A 287 10.09 6.24 -0.07
N LEU A 288 9.99 5.09 0.59
CA LEU A 288 10.88 3.95 0.38
C LEU A 288 10.37 2.98 -0.68
N PHE A 289 9.12 3.06 -1.15
CA PHE A 289 8.53 2.06 -2.05
C PHE A 289 9.35 1.73 -3.31
N PRO A 290 9.94 2.71 -4.02
CA PRO A 290 10.85 2.41 -5.13
C PRO A 290 12.00 1.48 -4.76
N PHE A 291 12.54 1.62 -3.55
CA PHE A 291 13.57 0.74 -3.01
C PHE A 291 12.99 -0.58 -2.48
N LEU A 292 11.90 -0.52 -1.69
CA LEU A 292 11.27 -1.69 -1.06
C LEU A 292 10.82 -2.75 -2.08
N LEU A 293 10.38 -2.31 -3.25
CA LEU A 293 9.93 -3.17 -4.36
C LEU A 293 11.01 -3.34 -5.44
N GLN A 294 12.27 -2.98 -5.17
CA GLN A 294 13.43 -3.23 -6.03
C GLN A 294 13.30 -2.60 -7.43
N ILE A 295 12.66 -1.43 -7.52
CA ILE A 295 12.44 -0.70 -8.78
C ILE A 295 13.64 0.18 -9.14
N LEU A 296 14.38 0.65 -8.14
CA LEU A 296 15.56 1.46 -8.39
C LEU A 296 16.67 0.59 -9.00
N ARG A 297 17.29 1.09 -10.07
CA ARG A 297 18.48 0.45 -10.61
C ARG A 297 19.61 0.49 -9.57
N PRO A 298 20.50 -0.52 -9.51
CA PRO A 298 21.60 -0.57 -8.54
C PRO A 298 22.57 0.62 -8.62
N ASP A 299 22.64 1.31 -9.77
CA ASP A 299 23.45 2.50 -10.01
C ASP A 299 22.74 3.82 -9.66
N SER A 300 21.47 3.77 -9.25
CA SER A 300 20.67 4.97 -8.98
C SER A 300 21.22 5.74 -7.78
N PRO A 301 21.63 7.02 -7.93
CA PRO A 301 22.13 7.82 -6.81
C PRO A 301 21.09 8.09 -5.74
N LYS A 302 19.81 7.83 -6.02
CA LYS A 302 18.74 7.97 -5.03
C LYS A 302 18.85 6.92 -3.93
N LEU A 303 19.49 5.76 -4.18
CA LEU A 303 19.76 4.74 -3.17
C LEU A 303 20.63 5.27 -2.03
N GLU A 304 21.65 6.09 -2.32
CA GLU A 304 22.48 6.71 -1.29
C GLU A 304 21.66 7.58 -0.33
N HIS A 305 20.74 8.38 -0.87
CA HIS A 305 19.85 9.19 -0.04
C HIS A 305 18.95 8.31 0.81
N ILE A 306 18.32 7.29 0.22
CA ILE A 306 17.46 6.34 0.94
C ILE A 306 18.21 5.67 2.10
N PHE A 307 19.41 5.13 1.85
CA PHE A 307 20.23 4.48 2.87
C PHE A 307 20.63 5.42 4.01
N ARG A 308 20.97 6.68 3.67
CA ARG A 308 21.25 7.71 4.68
C ARG A 308 20.02 7.99 5.55
N GLU A 309 18.86 8.21 4.96
CA GLU A 309 17.63 8.51 5.71
C GLU A 309 17.15 7.31 6.54
N MET A 310 17.32 6.09 6.02
CA MET A 310 17.02 4.84 6.74
C MET A 310 17.88 4.70 8.01
N ARG A 311 19.15 5.11 7.98
CA ARG A 311 20.10 5.02 9.11
C ARG A 311 20.03 6.20 10.09
N ASP A 312 19.22 7.21 9.79
CA ASP A 312 19.11 8.42 10.60
C ASP A 312 18.17 8.22 11.81
N PHE A 313 18.74 8.27 13.02
CA PHE A 313 18.00 8.10 14.28
C PHE A 313 16.94 9.19 14.52
N ASP A 314 17.13 10.39 13.96
CA ASP A 314 16.20 11.50 14.04
C ASP A 314 15.13 11.46 12.94
N LYS A 315 15.18 10.43 12.08
CA LYS A 315 14.18 10.19 11.04
C LYS A 315 13.60 8.79 11.14
N LEU A 316 14.14 7.81 10.42
CA LEU A 316 13.53 6.49 10.26
C LEU A 316 14.15 5.41 11.16
N TRP A 317 15.41 5.54 11.56
CA TRP A 317 16.10 4.48 12.29
C TRP A 317 15.70 4.39 13.75
N THR A 318 15.52 3.16 14.23
CA THR A 318 15.41 2.83 15.67
C THR A 318 16.18 1.56 15.98
N PRO A 319 16.48 1.28 17.27
CA PRO A 319 17.01 -0.02 17.69
C PRO A 319 16.07 -1.22 17.45
N TYR A 320 14.83 -0.99 17.00
CA TYR A 320 13.77 -1.99 16.87
C TYR A 320 13.27 -2.17 15.43
N GLY A 321 13.85 -1.45 14.46
CA GLY A 321 13.41 -1.41 13.06
C GLY A 321 13.11 0.02 12.56
N LEU A 322 12.65 0.11 11.31
CA LEU A 322 12.33 1.37 10.64
C LEU A 322 10.96 1.90 11.08
N ARG A 323 10.87 3.20 11.37
CA ARG A 323 9.61 3.89 11.67
C ARG A 323 8.76 4.02 10.40
N SER A 324 7.44 3.92 10.55
CA SER A 324 6.50 4.21 9.45
C SER A 324 6.59 5.64 8.92
N LEU A 325 6.84 6.59 9.81
CA LEU A 325 6.99 8.01 9.48
C LEU A 325 8.21 8.58 10.21
N SER A 326 8.94 9.47 9.55
CA SER A 326 10.08 10.17 10.11
C SER A 326 9.72 10.87 11.42
N LYS A 327 10.58 10.74 12.43
CA LYS A 327 10.46 11.45 13.71
C LYS A 327 10.49 12.97 13.53
N ALA A 328 11.10 13.47 12.46
CA ALA A 328 11.12 14.89 12.11
C ALA A 328 9.82 15.39 11.44
N ASP A 329 8.89 14.50 11.08
CA ASP A 329 7.63 14.91 10.45
C ASP A 329 6.68 15.58 11.48
N PRO A 330 6.01 16.69 11.12
CA PRO A 330 5.06 17.37 12.02
C PRO A 330 3.89 16.48 12.51
N LEU A 331 3.56 15.42 11.76
CA LEU A 331 2.51 14.47 12.06
C LEU A 331 3.01 13.21 12.77
N TYR A 332 4.32 13.12 13.08
CA TYR A 332 4.87 12.03 13.89
C TYR A 332 4.14 11.90 15.24
N MET A 333 3.61 10.70 15.51
CA MET A 333 2.81 10.35 16.69
C MET A 333 1.59 11.26 16.93
N LYS A 334 1.10 11.97 15.89
CA LYS A 334 -0.12 12.79 15.98
C LYS A 334 -1.36 11.96 15.68
N ARG A 335 -2.32 12.01 16.60
CA ARG A 335 -3.69 11.52 16.40
C ARG A 335 -4.34 12.18 15.18
N ASN A 336 -5.18 11.46 14.45
CA ASN A 336 -5.85 12.01 13.27
C ASN A 336 -7.18 12.71 13.60
N THR A 337 -7.83 12.27 14.67
CA THR A 337 -9.05 12.83 15.27
C THR A 337 -8.89 12.80 16.79
N GLU A 338 -9.96 13.09 17.54
CA GLU A 338 -9.96 12.90 19.00
C GLU A 338 -9.72 11.44 19.40
N HIS A 339 -10.24 10.50 18.61
CA HIS A 339 -10.30 9.06 18.92
C HIS A 339 -9.35 8.19 18.07
N ASP A 340 -8.84 8.71 16.95
CA ASP A 340 -7.89 8.00 16.09
C ASP A 340 -6.45 8.20 16.55
N ALA A 341 -5.92 7.24 17.33
CA ALA A 341 -4.49 7.18 17.67
C ALA A 341 -3.60 7.04 16.41
N PRO A 342 -2.34 7.49 16.46
CA PRO A 342 -1.41 7.33 15.33
C PRO A 342 -1.14 5.85 15.03
N TYR A 343 -1.21 5.46 13.76
CA TYR A 343 -1.05 4.07 13.32
C TYR A 343 0.15 3.87 12.38
N TRP A 344 0.16 4.56 11.25
CA TRP A 344 1.25 4.64 10.26
C TRP A 344 2.02 5.97 10.36
N ARG A 345 2.07 6.55 11.57
CA ARG A 345 2.70 7.84 11.88
C ARG A 345 3.86 7.73 12.86
N GLY A 346 4.61 6.64 12.79
CA GLY A 346 5.77 6.41 13.66
C GLY A 346 5.97 4.95 14.09
N PRO A 347 4.91 4.18 14.43
CA PRO A 347 5.04 2.77 14.78
C PRO A 347 5.78 1.94 13.72
N ILE A 348 6.42 0.85 14.16
CA ILE A 348 7.22 -0.05 13.33
C ILE A 348 6.33 -1.21 12.90
N TRP A 349 6.43 -1.60 11.63
CA TRP A 349 5.55 -2.58 11.01
C TRP A 349 6.38 -3.64 10.29
N ILE A 350 6.17 -4.91 10.66
CA ILE A 350 7.04 -6.01 10.25
C ILE A 350 7.00 -6.28 8.75
N ASN A 351 5.84 -6.15 8.12
CA ASN A 351 5.65 -6.37 6.69
C ASN A 351 6.51 -5.41 5.84
N ILE A 352 6.55 -4.12 6.17
CA ILE A 352 7.39 -3.15 5.46
C ILE A 352 8.87 -3.33 5.80
N ASN A 353 9.20 -3.64 7.06
CA ASN A 353 10.57 -3.93 7.46
C ASN A 353 11.11 -5.20 6.78
N PHE A 354 10.27 -6.21 6.58
CA PHE A 354 10.59 -7.40 5.80
C PHE A 354 10.94 -7.03 4.34
N LEU A 355 10.13 -6.18 3.69
CA LEU A 355 10.44 -5.69 2.35
C LEU A 355 11.76 -4.90 2.31
N ALA A 356 12.06 -4.11 3.35
CA ALA A 356 13.31 -3.38 3.45
C ALA A 356 14.52 -4.32 3.54
N VAL A 357 14.47 -5.35 4.41
CA VAL A 357 15.52 -6.36 4.52
C VAL A 357 15.67 -7.14 3.21
N ARG A 358 14.56 -7.51 2.57
CA ARG A 358 14.56 -8.17 1.25
C ARG A 358 15.23 -7.30 0.19
N ALA A 359 14.96 -5.99 0.19
CA ALA A 359 15.58 -5.05 -0.73
C ALA A 359 17.08 -4.85 -0.42
N LEU A 360 17.49 -4.67 0.84
CA LEU A 360 18.91 -4.62 1.22
C LEU A 360 19.65 -5.89 0.78
N HIS A 361 19.03 -7.06 0.96
CA HIS A 361 19.56 -8.34 0.50
C HIS A 361 19.72 -8.38 -1.03
N HIS A 362 18.81 -7.80 -1.79
CA HIS A 362 18.97 -7.67 -3.24
C HIS A 362 20.15 -6.76 -3.58
N TYR A 363 20.14 -5.50 -3.10
CA TYR A 363 21.15 -4.52 -3.49
C TYR A 363 22.56 -4.81 -2.97
N ARG A 364 22.73 -5.58 -1.88
CA ARG A 364 24.07 -6.04 -1.47
C ARG A 364 24.65 -7.10 -2.41
N ASN A 365 23.78 -7.84 -3.11
CA ASN A 365 24.15 -8.98 -3.97
C ASN A 365 24.09 -8.64 -5.47
N THR A 366 23.68 -7.43 -5.84
CA THR A 366 23.62 -6.96 -7.23
C THR A 366 24.71 -5.94 -7.49
N GLU A 367 25.48 -6.11 -8.57
CA GLU A 367 26.59 -5.21 -8.92
C GLU A 367 26.14 -3.75 -8.99
N GLY A 368 26.84 -2.86 -8.28
CA GLY A 368 26.53 -1.44 -8.25
C GLY A 368 27.31 -0.66 -7.19
N PRO A 369 27.39 0.68 -7.32
CA PRO A 369 28.20 1.54 -6.46
C PRO A 369 27.73 1.60 -4.98
N TYR A 370 26.56 1.03 -4.66
CA TYR A 370 25.99 1.08 -3.31
C TYR A 370 25.91 -0.28 -2.60
N GLN A 371 26.53 -1.34 -3.15
CA GLN A 371 26.55 -2.69 -2.57
C GLN A 371 27.02 -2.70 -1.11
N GLU A 372 28.17 -2.09 -0.83
CA GLU A 372 28.74 -2.04 0.52
C GLU A 372 27.84 -1.26 1.50
N LYS A 373 27.19 -0.19 1.03
CA LYS A 373 26.25 0.59 1.85
C LYS A 373 24.99 -0.21 2.16
N ALA A 374 24.49 -0.99 1.21
CA ALA A 374 23.36 -1.89 1.43
C ALA A 374 23.73 -3.03 2.39
N ALA A 375 24.95 -3.56 2.32
CA ALA A 375 25.44 -4.61 3.22
C ALA A 375 25.66 -4.13 4.67
N ALA A 376 25.97 -2.84 4.86
CA ALA A 376 26.26 -2.24 6.15
C ALA A 376 25.02 -1.74 6.93
N LEU A 377 23.83 -1.84 6.32
CA LEU A 377 22.52 -1.52 6.88
C LEU A 377 21.82 -2.82 7.29
#